data_AF-A0A519UDV1-F1
#
_entry.id   AF-A0A519UDV1-F1
#
_cell.length_a   1.000
_cell.length_b   1.000
_cell.length_c   1.000
_cell.angle_alpha   90.00
_cell.angle_beta   90.00
_cell.angle_gamma   90.00
#
_symmetry.space_group_name_H-M   'P 1'
#
loop_
_entity.id
_entity.type
_entity.pdbx_description
1 polymer ?
#
loop_
_entity_poly.entity_id
_entity_poly.type
_entity_poly.pdbx_seq_one_letter_code
_entity_poly.pdbx_strand_id
1 'polypeptide(L)'
;MTEPTFLRRCLATGKHLALHLFCPPPPAKALSLLGLVVLLLVLLGHAAAHSLKAFNARKTSSVYTVTATAYEAVTGQTDSKPFITADNSRIPRGYGSHTRWLALSRDLLRPWGGPFAFGDKVRVTGISPALDGVYTVHDTMHPRFRHRLDVLAHPREHVDLFKAGAQLQLAA
;
A
#
# COMPACT_ATOMS: atom_id res chain seq x y z
N MET A 1 -38.84 5.83 72.85
CA MET A 1 -39.03 7.15 73.49
C MET A 1 -38.01 7.29 74.60
N THR A 2 -37.46 8.50 74.73
CA THR A 2 -36.60 9.03 75.82
C THR A 2 -35.19 8.47 76.01
N GLU A 3 -34.22 9.19 75.42
CA GLU A 3 -32.99 9.76 76.04
C GLU A 3 -32.60 9.32 77.46
N PRO A 4 -31.29 9.28 77.74
CA PRO A 4 -30.82 10.25 78.72
C PRO A 4 -29.46 10.91 78.41
N THR A 5 -29.50 12.23 78.27
CA THR A 5 -28.98 13.22 79.23
C THR A 5 -27.52 13.05 79.66
N PHE A 6 -26.68 13.68 78.84
CA PHE A 6 -25.51 14.50 79.17
C PHE A 6 -25.31 14.84 80.67
N LEU A 7 -24.22 14.39 81.31
CA LEU A 7 -23.55 15.18 82.35
C LEU A 7 -22.06 14.83 82.55
N ARG A 8 -21.23 15.80 82.16
CA ARG A 8 -20.01 16.32 82.83
C ARG A 8 -18.74 15.46 82.99
N ARG A 9 -17.71 15.97 82.29
CA ARG A 9 -16.38 16.42 82.80
C ARG A 9 -15.57 15.41 83.62
N CYS A 10 -14.40 15.04 83.10
CA CYS A 10 -13.11 15.72 83.35
C CYS A 10 -11.95 14.76 83.02
N LEU A 11 -10.90 15.34 82.40
CA LEU A 11 -9.48 15.02 82.59
C LEU A 11 -9.07 13.54 82.53
N ALA A 12 -8.29 13.18 81.51
CA ALA A 12 -6.85 12.91 81.67
C ALA A 12 -6.30 12.09 80.49
N THR A 13 -5.18 12.57 79.96
CA THR A 13 -4.00 11.78 79.54
C THR A 13 -4.15 10.64 78.54
N GLY A 14 -3.41 10.73 77.43
CA GLY A 14 -2.98 9.55 76.67
C GLY A 14 -3.06 9.69 75.16
N LYS A 15 -2.28 10.62 74.58
CA LYS A 15 -2.03 10.63 73.14
C LYS A 15 -1.18 9.40 72.78
N HIS A 16 -1.81 8.27 72.48
CA HIS A 16 -1.17 7.20 71.73
C HIS A 16 -1.14 7.61 70.26
N LEU A 17 0.00 8.15 69.84
CA LEU A 17 0.30 8.45 68.45
C LEU A 17 0.58 7.13 67.73
N ALA A 18 -0.43 6.59 67.05
CA ALA A 18 -0.26 5.49 66.12
C ALA A 18 0.56 5.99 64.91
N LEU A 19 1.79 5.49 64.79
CA LEU A 19 2.66 5.66 63.64
C LEU A 19 1.98 5.02 62.41
N HIS A 20 1.24 5.82 61.64
CA HIS A 20 0.92 5.46 60.27
C HIS A 20 2.20 5.64 59.45
N LEU A 21 2.85 4.52 59.13
CA LEU A 21 3.93 4.43 58.15
C LEU A 21 3.41 4.90 56.78
N PHE A 22 3.52 6.20 56.54
CA PHE A 22 3.40 6.77 55.20
C PHE A 22 4.69 6.42 54.46
N CYS A 23 4.67 5.30 53.72
CA CYS A 23 5.75 4.96 52.80
C CYS A 23 5.73 6.02 51.67
N PRO A 24 6.77 6.85 51.51
CA PRO A 24 6.81 7.77 50.37
C PRO A 24 6.85 6.94 49.07
N PRO A 25 6.11 7.33 48.02
CA PRO A 25 6.23 6.67 46.73
C PRO A 25 7.70 6.75 46.28
N PRO A 26 8.26 5.68 45.68
CA PRO A 26 9.64 5.67 45.23
C PRO A 26 9.88 6.86 44.29
N PRO A 27 11.06 7.51 44.35
CA PRO A 27 11.36 8.65 43.48
C PRO A 27 11.22 8.19 42.03
N ALA A 28 10.32 8.84 41.30
CA ALA A 28 10.19 8.63 39.87
C ALA A 28 11.57 8.87 39.25
N LYS A 29 12.16 7.83 38.64
CA LYS A 29 13.44 7.95 37.94
C LYS A 29 13.24 8.95 36.81
N ALA A 30 13.77 10.17 36.98
CA ALA A 30 13.71 11.20 35.96
C ALA A 30 14.41 10.64 34.70
N LEU A 31 13.64 10.44 33.63
CA LEU A 31 14.20 10.05 32.34
C LEU A 31 15.22 11.11 31.94
N SER A 32 16.46 10.70 31.71
CA SER A 32 17.49 11.63 31.26
C SER A 32 17.08 12.27 29.93
N LEU A 33 17.57 13.49 29.66
CA LEU A 33 17.31 14.17 28.39
C LEU A 33 17.70 13.29 27.19
N LEU A 34 18.78 12.51 27.33
CA LEU A 34 19.21 11.53 26.33
C LEU A 34 18.16 10.42 26.12
N GLY A 35 17.56 9.91 27.21
CA GLY A 35 16.48 8.91 27.15
C GLY A 35 15.21 9.46 26.49
N LEU A 36 14.88 10.72 26.72
CA LEU A 36 13.74 11.38 26.08
C LEU A 36 13.98 11.57 24.57
N VAL A 37 15.19 11.96 24.17
CA VAL A 37 15.59 12.12 22.76
C VAL A 37 15.57 10.78 22.03
N VAL A 38 16.11 9.70 22.63
CA VAL A 38 16.08 8.36 22.04
C VAL A 38 14.64 7.87 21.88
N LEU A 39 13.78 8.07 22.88
CA LEU A 39 12.37 7.71 22.80
C LEU A 39 11.65 8.48 21.68
N LEU A 40 11.90 9.79 21.54
CA LEU A 40 11.33 10.60 20.46
C LEU A 40 11.76 10.10 19.07
N LEU A 41 13.05 9.80 18.88
CA LEU A 41 13.58 9.26 17.62
C LEU A 41 12.95 7.91 17.28
N VAL A 42 12.78 7.03 18.28
CA VAL A 42 12.11 5.74 18.12
C VAL A 42 10.64 5.92 17.74
N LEU A 43 9.91 6.83 18.41
CA LEU A 43 8.51 7.11 18.11
C LEU A 43 8.32 7.70 16.71
N LEU A 44 9.18 8.63 16.29
CA LEU A 44 9.21 9.20 14.94
C LEU A 44 9.47 8.12 13.88
N GLY A 45 10.44 7.23 14.11
CA GLY A 45 10.75 6.11 13.22
C GLY A 45 9.58 5.12 13.08
N HIS A 46 8.93 4.76 14.18
CA HIS A 46 7.77 3.86 14.15
C HIS A 46 6.57 4.50 13.44
N ALA A 47 6.30 5.78 13.64
CA ALA A 47 5.22 6.49 12.96
C ALA A 47 5.43 6.58 11.43
N ALA A 48 6.66 6.83 10.98
CA ALA A 48 7.01 6.82 9.57
C ALA A 48 6.84 5.43 8.93
N ALA A 49 7.31 4.38 9.61
CA ALA A 49 7.16 3.00 9.14
C ALA A 49 5.68 2.56 9.09
N HIS A 50 4.87 2.94 10.08
CA HIS A 50 3.43 2.65 10.08
C HIS A 50 2.71 3.37 8.94
N SER A 51 3.11 4.61 8.64
CA SER A 51 2.54 5.42 7.54
C SER A 51 2.86 4.83 6.16
N LEU A 52 4.09 4.36 5.94
CA LEU A 52 4.49 3.65 4.72
C LEU A 52 3.73 2.32 4.55
N LYS A 53 3.57 1.57 5.65
CA LYS A 53 2.83 0.31 5.65
C LYS A 53 1.34 0.52 5.38
N ALA A 54 0.73 1.53 5.99
CA ALA A 54 -0.68 1.90 5.76
C ALA A 54 -0.91 2.52 4.37
N PHE A 55 0.07 3.23 3.80
CA PHE A 55 0.01 3.72 2.42
C PHE A 55 0.05 2.57 1.42
N ASN A 56 0.97 1.60 1.60
CA ASN A 56 1.00 0.40 0.76
C ASN A 56 -0.25 -0.48 0.93
N ALA A 57 -0.80 -0.57 2.15
CA ALA A 57 -2.05 -1.31 2.39
C ALA A 57 -3.30 -0.63 1.80
N ARG A 58 -3.27 0.70 1.57
CA ARG A 58 -4.35 1.47 0.94
C ARG A 58 -4.30 1.49 -0.59
N LYS A 59 -3.46 0.65 -1.22
CA LYS A 59 -3.57 0.40 -2.65
C LYS A 59 -4.87 -0.38 -2.88
N THR A 60 -5.97 0.36 -2.97
CA THR A 60 -7.34 -0.14 -3.10
C THR A 60 -7.41 -1.10 -4.28
N SER A 61 -7.86 -2.33 -4.04
CA SER A 61 -8.09 -3.36 -5.05
C SER A 61 -9.35 -3.05 -5.87
N SER A 62 -9.44 -1.85 -6.42
CA SER A 62 -10.49 -1.50 -7.39
C SER A 62 -10.28 -2.31 -8.66
N VAL A 63 -11.39 -2.85 -9.18
CA VAL A 63 -11.44 -3.56 -10.45
C VAL A 63 -11.85 -2.58 -11.54
N TYR A 64 -11.09 -2.53 -12.62
CA TYR A 64 -11.28 -1.63 -13.75
C TYR A 64 -11.70 -2.44 -14.97
N THR A 65 -12.83 -2.06 -15.57
CA THR A 65 -13.28 -2.64 -16.84
C THR A 65 -12.59 -1.94 -18.00
N VAL A 66 -11.93 -2.71 -18.86
CA VAL A 66 -11.09 -2.21 -19.94
C VAL A 66 -11.31 -3.01 -21.23
N THR A 67 -10.86 -2.44 -22.34
CA THR A 67 -10.65 -3.21 -23.58
C THR A 67 -9.24 -3.78 -23.57
N ALA A 68 -9.10 -5.06 -23.91
CA ALA A 68 -7.81 -5.72 -24.07
C ALA A 68 -7.48 -5.91 -25.55
N THR A 69 -6.26 -5.55 -25.92
CA THR A 69 -5.64 -5.86 -27.21
C THR A 69 -4.30 -6.57 -27.01
N ALA A 70 -3.66 -6.97 -28.10
CA ALA A 70 -2.26 -7.39 -28.08
C ALA A 70 -1.42 -6.51 -29.02
N TYR A 71 -0.17 -6.27 -28.63
CA TYR A 71 0.82 -5.59 -29.44
C TYR A 71 2.07 -6.43 -29.63
N GLU A 72 2.77 -6.14 -30.71
CA GLU A 72 4.05 -6.75 -31.08
C GLU A 72 5.15 -5.70 -30.96
N ALA A 73 6.32 -6.10 -30.46
CA ALA A 73 7.50 -5.24 -30.37
C ALA A 73 8.15 -5.04 -31.76
N VAL A 74 7.43 -4.36 -32.65
CA VAL A 74 7.81 -4.04 -34.03
C VAL A 74 7.57 -2.56 -34.29
N THR A 75 8.35 -1.95 -35.19
CA THR A 75 8.32 -0.50 -35.46
C THR A 75 6.99 0.01 -36.02
N GLY A 76 6.10 -0.86 -36.50
CA GLY A 76 4.75 -0.47 -36.93
C GLY A 76 3.78 -0.22 -35.78
N GLN A 77 4.09 -0.74 -34.59
CA GLN A 77 3.27 -0.62 -33.38
C GLN A 77 3.99 0.11 -32.24
N THR A 78 5.31 0.29 -32.37
CA THR A 78 6.18 0.95 -31.41
C THR A 78 6.95 2.09 -32.09
N ASP A 79 7.79 2.81 -31.35
CA ASP A 79 8.66 3.84 -31.91
C ASP A 79 9.94 3.24 -32.55
N SER A 80 10.95 4.09 -32.76
CA SER A 80 12.25 3.70 -33.33
C SER A 80 13.04 2.64 -32.52
N LYS A 81 12.65 2.34 -31.28
CA LYS A 81 13.33 1.41 -30.37
C LYS A 81 12.34 0.37 -29.82
N PRO A 82 11.87 -0.58 -30.65
CA PRO A 82 10.79 -1.51 -30.31
C PRO A 82 11.02 -2.36 -29.05
N PHE A 83 12.27 -2.55 -28.65
CA PHE A 83 12.64 -3.37 -27.49
C PHE A 83 12.88 -2.59 -26.20
N ILE A 84 12.64 -1.28 -26.21
CA ILE A 84 12.76 -0.40 -25.04
C ILE A 84 11.37 0.13 -24.70
N THR A 85 10.87 -0.19 -23.52
CA THR A 85 9.53 0.22 -23.06
C THR A 85 9.53 1.63 -22.49
N ALA A 86 8.35 2.22 -22.27
CA ALA A 86 8.21 3.57 -21.71
C ALA A 86 8.85 3.77 -20.32
N ASP A 87 9.02 2.70 -19.54
CA ASP A 87 9.76 2.72 -18.27
C ASP A 87 11.28 2.47 -18.41
N ASN A 88 11.80 2.46 -19.65
CA ASN A 88 13.17 2.13 -20.04
C ASN A 88 13.60 0.67 -19.76
N SER A 89 12.67 -0.24 -19.50
CA SER A 89 12.99 -1.67 -19.45
C SER A 89 13.29 -2.21 -20.84
N ARG A 90 14.14 -3.25 -20.90
CA ARG A 90 14.48 -3.94 -22.15
C ARG A 90 13.70 -5.24 -22.28
N ILE A 91 12.93 -5.37 -23.36
CA ILE A 91 12.21 -6.61 -23.69
C ILE A 91 13.24 -7.75 -23.85
N PRO A 92 13.05 -8.89 -23.16
CA PRO A 92 13.99 -10.00 -23.20
C PRO A 92 14.01 -10.68 -24.58
N ARG A 93 15.12 -11.36 -24.90
CA ARG A 93 15.15 -12.24 -26.08
C ARG A 93 14.22 -13.43 -25.87
N GLY A 94 13.51 -13.81 -26.93
CA GLY A 94 12.51 -14.89 -26.85
C GLY A 94 11.22 -14.47 -26.12
N TYR A 95 10.95 -13.16 -26.03
CA TYR A 95 9.69 -12.66 -25.47
C TYR A 95 8.48 -13.23 -26.21
N GLY A 96 7.33 -13.14 -25.56
CA GLY A 96 6.03 -13.54 -26.07
C GLY A 96 4.91 -13.28 -25.08
N SER A 97 3.70 -13.79 -25.33
CA SER A 97 2.58 -13.62 -24.39
C SER A 97 2.89 -14.19 -22.99
N HIS A 98 3.71 -15.23 -22.94
CA HIS A 98 4.23 -15.85 -21.72
C HIS A 98 5.15 -14.94 -20.88
N THR A 99 5.70 -13.86 -21.46
CA THR A 99 6.51 -12.88 -20.73
C THR A 99 5.67 -12.09 -19.73
N ARG A 100 4.35 -12.01 -19.94
CA ARG A 100 3.38 -11.33 -19.07
C ARG A 100 3.73 -9.86 -18.81
N TRP A 101 4.10 -9.15 -19.87
CA TRP A 101 4.24 -7.69 -19.85
C TRP A 101 3.01 -7.04 -20.49
N LEU A 102 2.62 -5.86 -20.01
CA LEU A 102 1.55 -5.09 -20.61
C LEU A 102 1.90 -3.62 -20.81
N ALA A 103 1.16 -3.01 -21.73
CA ALA A 103 1.01 -1.57 -21.85
C ALA A 103 -0.36 -1.14 -21.32
N LEU A 104 -0.43 0.03 -20.68
CA LEU A 104 -1.69 0.66 -20.26
C LEU A 104 -1.93 1.98 -20.98
N SER A 105 -3.20 2.30 -21.25
CA SER A 105 -3.58 3.63 -21.69
C SER A 105 -3.23 4.67 -20.61
N ARG A 106 -2.89 5.89 -21.06
CA ARG A 106 -2.35 6.94 -20.17
C ARG A 106 -3.27 7.25 -18.98
N ASP A 107 -4.58 7.28 -19.17
CA ASP A 107 -5.59 7.51 -18.13
C ASP A 107 -5.58 6.49 -16.99
N LEU A 108 -4.97 5.31 -17.20
CA LEU A 108 -4.81 4.29 -16.17
C LEU A 108 -3.47 4.41 -15.43
N LEU A 109 -2.53 5.24 -15.91
CA LEU A 109 -1.19 5.37 -15.36
C LEU A 109 -1.02 6.62 -14.47
N ARG A 110 -0.28 6.49 -13.38
CA ARG A 110 -0.01 7.54 -12.37
C ARG A 110 0.52 8.85 -12.94
N PRO A 111 1.44 8.88 -13.92
CA PRO A 111 1.90 10.14 -14.49
C PRO A 111 0.79 10.99 -15.12
N TRP A 112 -0.38 10.40 -15.41
CA TRP A 112 -1.57 11.10 -15.93
C TRP A 112 -2.77 11.02 -14.98
N GLY A 113 -2.55 10.75 -13.69
CA GLY A 113 -3.60 10.71 -12.66
C GLY A 113 -4.32 9.37 -12.51
N GLY A 114 -3.88 8.34 -13.22
CA GLY A 114 -4.40 6.98 -13.09
C GLY A 114 -3.89 6.25 -11.83
N PRO A 115 -4.50 5.09 -11.49
CA PRO A 115 -4.17 4.34 -10.26
C PRO A 115 -2.88 3.51 -10.36
N PHE A 116 -2.47 3.09 -11.55
CA PHE A 116 -1.37 2.13 -11.75
C PHE A 116 -0.02 2.82 -12.01
N ALA A 117 1.06 2.26 -11.49
CA ALA A 117 2.42 2.69 -11.79
C ALA A 117 3.10 1.74 -12.78
N PHE A 118 4.13 2.22 -13.48
CA PHE A 118 5.10 1.32 -14.10
C PHE A 118 5.75 0.42 -13.02
N GLY A 119 6.00 -0.83 -13.37
CA GLY A 119 6.45 -1.89 -12.47
C GLY A 119 5.36 -2.54 -11.63
N ASP A 120 4.12 -2.03 -11.63
CA ASP A 120 3.03 -2.66 -10.90
C ASP A 120 2.70 -4.04 -11.47
N LYS A 121 2.46 -4.99 -10.57
CA LYS A 121 1.82 -6.26 -10.92
C LYS A 121 0.32 -6.08 -10.91
N VAL A 122 -0.33 -6.48 -11.99
CA VAL A 122 -1.77 -6.37 -12.19
C VAL A 122 -2.34 -7.72 -12.58
N ARG A 123 -3.47 -8.10 -12.02
CA ARG A 123 -4.24 -9.26 -12.43
C ARG A 123 -5.23 -8.84 -13.51
N VAL A 124 -5.20 -9.57 -14.61
CA VAL A 124 -6.07 -9.43 -15.78
C VAL A 124 -6.95 -10.66 -15.86
N THR A 125 -8.26 -10.47 -16.01
CA THR A 125 -9.24 -11.55 -16.19
C THR A 125 -10.28 -11.20 -17.25
N GLY A 126 -10.92 -12.23 -17.82
CA GLY A 126 -11.99 -12.05 -18.81
C GLY A 126 -11.49 -11.82 -20.24
N ILE A 127 -10.20 -12.07 -20.51
CA ILE A 127 -9.63 -12.13 -21.86
C ILE A 127 -9.83 -13.53 -22.42
N SER A 128 -9.13 -14.51 -21.85
CA SER A 128 -9.19 -15.93 -22.21
C SER A 128 -8.43 -16.77 -21.18
N PRO A 129 -8.69 -18.07 -21.04
CA PRO A 129 -7.96 -18.92 -20.08
C PRO A 129 -6.43 -18.90 -20.27
N ALA A 130 -5.94 -18.69 -21.50
CA ALA A 130 -4.51 -18.66 -21.81
C ALA A 130 -3.83 -17.30 -21.53
N LEU A 131 -4.61 -16.21 -21.56
CA LEU A 131 -4.11 -14.84 -21.40
C LEU A 131 -4.57 -14.19 -20.09
N ASP A 132 -5.50 -14.79 -19.35
CA ASP A 132 -5.82 -14.36 -17.99
C ASP A 132 -4.63 -14.69 -17.07
N GLY A 133 -4.33 -13.79 -16.13
CA GLY A 133 -3.17 -13.97 -15.26
C GLY A 133 -2.64 -12.68 -14.65
N VAL A 134 -1.43 -12.75 -14.09
CA VAL A 134 -0.73 -11.60 -13.53
C VAL A 134 0.30 -11.11 -14.52
N TYR A 135 0.28 -9.80 -14.76
CA TYR A 135 1.17 -9.09 -15.69
C TYR A 135 1.94 -8.00 -14.96
N THR A 136 3.05 -7.56 -15.55
CA THR A 136 3.82 -6.40 -15.07
C THR A 136 3.66 -5.24 -16.05
N VAL A 137 3.28 -4.06 -15.54
CA VAL A 137 3.11 -2.85 -16.34
C VAL A 137 4.48 -2.28 -16.70
N HIS A 138 4.88 -2.35 -17.96
CA HIS A 138 6.16 -1.78 -18.41
C HIS A 138 6.00 -0.64 -19.42
N ASP A 139 4.86 -0.56 -20.09
CA ASP A 139 4.72 0.32 -21.24
C ASP A 139 3.43 1.16 -21.22
N THR A 140 3.35 2.13 -22.14
CA THR A 140 2.19 3.01 -22.28
C THR A 140 1.68 3.06 -23.71
N MET A 141 0.37 3.09 -23.87
CA MET A 141 -0.26 3.15 -25.19
C MET A 141 -0.27 4.58 -25.75
N HIS A 142 -0.47 4.69 -27.07
CA HIS A 142 -0.68 5.96 -27.74
C HIS A 142 -1.82 6.77 -27.08
N PRO A 143 -1.68 8.10 -26.89
CA PRO A 143 -2.63 8.93 -26.13
C PRO A 143 -4.09 8.95 -26.63
N ARG A 144 -4.36 8.44 -27.85
CA ARG A 144 -5.72 8.29 -28.39
C ARG A 144 -6.55 7.23 -27.68
N PHE A 145 -5.89 6.26 -27.02
CA PHE A 145 -6.56 5.17 -26.33
C PHE A 145 -6.90 5.56 -24.88
N ARG A 146 -8.02 5.02 -24.40
CA ARG A 146 -8.57 5.21 -23.05
C ARG A 146 -9.16 3.90 -22.55
N HIS A 147 -9.08 3.64 -21.24
CA HIS A 147 -9.56 2.42 -20.58
C HIS A 147 -9.15 1.15 -21.35
N ARG A 148 -7.87 1.06 -21.71
CA ARG A 148 -7.35 -0.02 -22.55
C ARG A 148 -6.05 -0.58 -21.97
N LEU A 149 -5.89 -1.89 -22.11
CA LEU A 149 -4.63 -2.59 -21.90
C LEU A 149 -4.19 -3.26 -23.20
N ASP A 150 -2.88 -3.47 -23.33
CA ASP A 150 -2.27 -4.13 -24.48
C ASP A 150 -1.27 -5.19 -24.00
N VAL A 151 -1.48 -6.45 -24.37
CA VAL A 151 -0.61 -7.57 -23.99
C VAL A 151 0.56 -7.68 -24.96
N LEU A 152 1.78 -7.74 -24.43
CA LEU A 152 2.95 -8.02 -25.27
C LEU A 152 2.86 -9.46 -25.83
N ALA A 153 2.93 -9.61 -27.15
CA ALA A 153 2.97 -10.90 -27.83
C ALA A 153 4.09 -10.95 -28.87
N HIS A 154 4.58 -12.16 -29.16
CA HIS A 154 5.53 -12.34 -30.25
C HIS A 154 4.79 -12.47 -31.59
N PRO A 155 5.29 -11.88 -32.70
CA PRO A 155 4.62 -11.95 -34.01
C PRO A 155 4.29 -13.38 -34.52
N ARG A 156 5.10 -14.36 -34.09
CA ARG A 156 4.90 -15.79 -34.42
C ARG A 156 3.74 -16.47 -33.68
N GLU A 157 3.24 -15.86 -32.61
CA GLU A 157 2.11 -16.41 -31.85
C GLU A 157 0.77 -16.09 -32.52
N HIS A 158 0.73 -15.13 -33.44
CA HIS A 158 -0.49 -14.71 -34.15
C HIS A 158 -1.66 -14.45 -33.20
N VAL A 159 -1.41 -13.69 -32.13
CA VAL A 159 -2.41 -13.37 -31.11
C VAL A 159 -3.38 -12.33 -31.66
N ASP A 160 -4.53 -12.78 -32.16
CA ASP A 160 -5.66 -11.91 -32.50
C ASP A 160 -6.49 -11.63 -31.24
N LEU A 161 -6.24 -10.50 -30.60
CA LEU A 161 -6.90 -10.09 -29.37
C LEU A 161 -7.59 -8.74 -29.55
N PHE A 162 -8.93 -8.80 -29.50
CA PHE A 162 -9.77 -7.64 -29.24
C PHE A 162 -10.91 -8.06 -28.31
N LYS A 163 -10.81 -7.71 -27.02
CA LYS A 163 -11.80 -8.08 -26.01
C LYS A 163 -12.24 -6.89 -25.20
N ALA A 164 -13.48 -6.45 -25.39
CA ALA A 164 -14.11 -5.50 -24.48
C ALA A 164 -14.54 -6.19 -23.18
N GLY A 165 -14.55 -5.45 -22.07
CA GLY A 165 -15.07 -5.93 -20.79
C GLY A 165 -14.09 -6.78 -19.98
N ALA A 166 -12.80 -6.78 -20.34
CA ALA A 166 -11.78 -7.41 -19.51
C ALA A 166 -11.65 -6.65 -18.19
N GLN A 167 -11.27 -7.35 -17.12
CA GLN A 167 -11.10 -6.78 -15.79
C GLN A 167 -9.62 -6.67 -15.45
N LEU A 168 -9.24 -5.51 -14.93
CA LEU A 168 -7.88 -5.17 -14.54
C LEU A 168 -7.90 -4.74 -13.07
N GLN A 169 -7.08 -5.36 -12.24
CA GLN A 169 -6.94 -4.99 -10.83
C GLN A 169 -5.49 -5.09 -10.42
N LEU A 170 -5.10 -4.35 -9.39
CA LEU A 170 -3.77 -4.54 -8.81
C LEU A 170 -3.64 -5.96 -8.24
N ALA A 171 -2.52 -6.63 -8.51
CA ALA A 171 -2.22 -7.90 -7.86
C ALA A 171 -1.69 -7.63 -6.44
N ALA A 172 -2.25 -8.35 -5.47
CA ALA A 172 -1.80 -8.35 -4.08
C ALA A 172 -0.47 -9.11 -3.92
#